data_AF-A0A9R1V4F7-F1
#
_entry.id   AF-A0A9R1V4F7-F1
#
_cell.length_a   1.000
_cell.length_b   1.000
_cell.length_c   1.000
_cell.angle_alpha   90.00
_cell.angle_beta   90.00
_cell.angle_gamma   90.00
#
_symmetry.space_group_name_H-M   'P 1'
#
loop_
_entity.id
_entity.type
_entity.pdbx_description
1 polymer ?
#
loop_
_entity_poly.entity_id
_entity_poly.type
_entity_poly.pdbx_seq_one_letter_code
_entity_poly.pdbx_strand_id
1 'polypeptide(L)'
;MDSHKGKEIGKVVESCILNWGLEDKLSCITVDNASSNDVVVAYLKEHLIDKLVLGGEFFHMRCAAHILNLIVNDGLDMVKNSINSIRGVILYVRSSSKRSKLFDDFVLKSKVSCKGSLSLDVPTWWNSTYIMLDTALKFEKAFKRMKQEDPQIEKDLKDKFPSQKDWDNARALSLCFKQFFDATKRMSGTLYVTANMHYHEILGVLTSLLEWKQDMDPNIVSMGDQRRKKFDKYYGDFGKTNVMVLVVVALDPRYKMSFVKFSLKKIFPLDEKKVEDIYNDVYDVLKRLYNHYDNVSTKAKDDSSSSSHWKDDDGQNFAGVVKNKQMTKIYDEFYEKDVKDAMEKSELEDYFDSSLEKMNNESFKILKWWSDKCTTYKVLASMAKDILAIPVSTVASESSFSTSDRVVDDFRSSLGFKTVETLICTLDWLRASNVCIDLEQLLDDVEKYEKEIGDTVDITIGRKS
;
A
#
# COMPACT_ATOMS: atom_id res chain seq x y z
N MET A 1 -6.23 27.79 -5.90
CA MET A 1 -4.75 27.71 -6.04
C MET A 1 -4.42 28.23 -7.42
N ASP A 2 -3.66 29.33 -7.52
CA ASP A 2 -3.33 29.95 -8.82
C ASP A 2 -1.95 29.53 -9.37
N SER A 3 -1.33 28.48 -8.81
CA SER A 3 -0.03 27.96 -9.28
C SER A 3 0.20 26.48 -8.91
N HIS A 4 0.50 25.63 -9.90
CA HIS A 4 0.93 24.23 -9.71
C HIS A 4 2.44 24.07 -9.42
N LYS A 5 3.10 25.12 -8.92
CA LYS A 5 4.55 25.05 -8.60
C LYS A 5 4.73 24.30 -7.28
N GLY A 6 5.65 23.34 -7.23
CA GLY A 6 5.87 22.46 -6.06
C GLY A 6 6.05 23.19 -4.72
N LYS A 7 6.66 24.39 -4.70
CA LYS A 7 6.78 25.20 -3.48
C LYS A 7 5.44 25.71 -2.94
N GLU A 8 4.50 26.09 -3.81
CA GLU A 8 3.18 26.56 -3.38
C GLU A 8 2.34 25.41 -2.83
N ILE A 9 2.49 24.20 -3.41
CA ILE A 9 1.92 22.98 -2.85
C ILE A 9 2.53 22.71 -1.46
N GLY A 10 3.85 22.81 -1.32
CA GLY A 10 4.57 22.63 -0.05
C GLY A 10 4.05 23.54 1.07
N LYS A 11 3.86 24.84 0.80
CA LYS A 11 3.27 25.80 1.75
C LYS A 11 1.88 25.41 2.21
N VAL A 12 1.04 24.91 1.29
CA VAL A 12 -0.32 24.49 1.64
C VAL A 12 -0.29 23.24 2.51
N VAL A 13 0.56 22.27 2.18
CA VAL A 13 0.72 21.05 3.01
C VAL A 13 1.26 21.40 4.39
N GLU A 14 2.27 22.27 4.49
CA GLU A 14 2.80 22.78 5.76
C GLU A 14 1.71 23.46 6.59
N SER A 15 0.92 24.34 5.96
CA SER A 15 -0.20 25.02 6.63
C SER A 15 -1.20 24.02 7.19
N CYS A 16 -1.52 22.95 6.45
CA CYS A 16 -2.38 21.89 6.96
C CYS A 16 -1.75 21.17 8.17
N ILE A 17 -0.47 20.81 8.10
CA ILE A 17 0.24 20.14 9.20
C ILE A 17 0.16 20.99 10.47
N LEU A 18 0.45 22.29 10.37
CA LEU A 18 0.42 23.22 11.49
C LEU A 18 -0.99 23.47 12.03
N ASN A 19 -1.98 23.65 11.14
CA ASN A 19 -3.37 23.88 11.56
C ASN A 19 -3.96 22.70 12.34
N TRP A 20 -3.51 21.48 12.02
CA TRP A 20 -3.93 20.26 12.70
C TRP A 20 -3.04 19.89 13.91
N GLY A 21 -1.97 20.65 14.20
CA GLY A 21 -1.05 20.39 15.30
C GLY A 21 -0.27 19.08 15.13
N LEU A 22 0.12 18.75 13.89
CA LEU A 22 0.76 17.49 13.51
C LEU A 22 2.28 17.58 13.35
N GLU A 23 2.85 18.78 13.44
CA GLU A 23 4.28 19.05 13.25
C GLU A 23 5.23 18.16 14.06
N ASP A 24 4.87 17.82 15.29
CA ASP A 24 5.70 17.00 16.20
C ASP A 24 5.32 15.51 16.15
N LYS A 25 4.35 15.15 15.30
CA LYS A 25 3.86 13.78 15.11
C LYS A 25 4.18 13.24 13.71
N LEU A 26 4.81 14.06 12.88
CA LEU A 26 5.12 13.74 11.50
C LEU A 26 6.45 12.98 11.41
N SER A 27 6.38 11.71 10.96
CA SER A 27 7.58 10.90 10.73
C SER A 27 7.93 10.76 9.25
N CYS A 28 6.92 10.58 8.40
CA CYS A 28 7.09 10.25 6.99
C CYS A 28 5.93 10.79 6.16
N ILE A 29 6.22 11.11 4.90
CA ILE A 29 5.23 11.45 3.87
C ILE A 29 5.38 10.51 2.67
N THR A 30 4.25 9.97 2.21
CA THR A 30 4.20 9.15 0.99
C THR A 30 3.58 9.96 -0.14
N VAL A 31 4.29 10.07 -1.26
CA VAL A 31 3.85 10.80 -2.46
C VAL A 31 4.13 10.01 -3.72
N ASP A 32 3.43 10.32 -4.81
CA ASP A 32 3.73 9.71 -6.11
C ASP A 32 5.04 10.22 -6.72
N ASN A 33 5.47 9.63 -7.85
CA ASN A 33 6.76 9.94 -8.46
C ASN A 33 6.77 11.18 -9.37
N ALA A 34 5.80 12.08 -9.24
CA ALA A 34 5.85 13.37 -9.92
C ALA A 34 7.01 14.23 -9.40
N SER A 35 7.76 14.87 -10.30
CA SER A 35 8.91 15.71 -9.94
C SER A 35 8.53 16.92 -9.08
N SER A 36 7.29 17.40 -9.19
CA SER A 36 6.76 18.44 -8.30
C SER A 36 6.74 18.02 -6.84
N ASN A 37 6.54 16.72 -6.55
CA ASN A 37 6.51 16.20 -5.20
C ASN A 37 7.90 16.14 -4.56
N ASP A 38 8.96 15.92 -5.35
CA ASP A 38 10.33 16.03 -4.84
C ASP A 38 10.60 17.46 -4.29
N VAL A 39 10.04 18.50 -4.94
CA VAL A 39 10.13 19.90 -4.47
C VAL A 39 9.29 20.14 -3.22
N VAL A 40 8.08 19.57 -3.14
CA VAL A 40 7.21 19.62 -1.96
C VAL A 40 7.92 19.01 -0.75
N VAL A 41 8.45 17.80 -0.92
CA VAL A 41 9.16 17.06 0.13
C VAL A 41 10.39 17.83 0.59
N ALA A 42 11.19 18.36 -0.34
CA ALA A 42 12.38 19.16 0.00
C ALA A 42 12.01 20.40 0.82
N TYR A 43 10.94 21.11 0.42
CA TYR A 43 10.42 22.26 1.14
C TYR A 43 10.00 21.87 2.57
N LEU A 44 9.16 20.84 2.72
CA LEU A 44 8.68 20.39 4.04
C LEU A 44 9.83 19.92 4.93
N LYS A 45 10.79 19.18 4.38
CA LYS A 45 11.97 18.72 5.12
C LYS A 45 12.80 19.88 5.63
N GLU A 46 12.98 20.95 4.85
CA GLU A 46 13.71 22.16 5.26
C GLU A 46 13.01 22.88 6.41
N HIS A 47 11.68 22.98 6.38
CA HIS A 47 10.91 23.77 7.35
C HIS A 47 10.56 23.01 8.63
N LEU A 48 10.60 21.67 8.59
CA LEU A 48 10.25 20.79 9.71
C LEU A 48 11.46 20.00 10.25
N ILE A 49 12.68 20.27 9.78
CA ILE A 49 13.87 19.41 10.00
C ILE A 49 14.09 19.04 11.47
N ASP A 50 13.92 19.99 12.39
CA ASP A 50 14.17 19.81 13.82
C ASP A 50 13.12 18.93 14.52
N LYS A 51 11.97 18.71 13.86
CA LYS A 51 10.84 17.92 14.36
C LYS A 51 10.80 16.51 13.78
N LEU A 52 11.54 16.27 12.69
CA LEU A 52 11.53 14.99 11.98
C LEU A 52 12.49 13.97 12.61
N VAL A 53 12.06 12.71 12.63
CA VAL A 53 12.89 11.58 13.05
C VAL A 53 14.17 11.55 12.20
N LEU A 54 15.33 11.52 12.89
CA LEU A 54 16.66 11.55 12.26
C LEU A 54 16.84 12.68 11.23
N GLY A 55 16.31 13.88 11.51
CA GLY A 55 16.42 15.04 10.60
C GLY A 55 15.75 14.81 9.25
N GLY A 56 14.76 13.90 9.20
CA GLY A 56 14.02 13.57 7.99
C GLY A 56 14.81 12.78 6.95
N GLU A 57 15.87 12.05 7.33
CA GLU A 57 16.63 11.18 6.44
C GLU A 57 15.73 10.24 5.61
N PHE A 58 14.70 9.67 6.26
CA PHE A 58 13.73 8.74 5.65
C PHE A 58 12.35 9.36 5.44
N PHE A 59 12.26 10.69 5.44
CA PHE A 59 10.98 11.40 5.41
C PHE A 59 10.14 11.10 4.16
N HIS A 60 10.79 10.85 3.01
CA HIS A 60 10.11 10.63 1.74
C HIS A 60 9.95 9.13 1.43
N MET A 61 8.72 8.67 1.35
CA MET A 61 8.36 7.38 0.77
C MET A 61 7.71 7.56 -0.60
N ARG A 62 8.21 6.82 -1.60
CA ARG A 62 7.61 6.83 -2.93
C ARG A 62 6.43 5.86 -2.96
N CYS A 63 5.32 6.28 -3.58
CA CYS A 63 4.12 5.46 -3.71
C CYS A 63 4.40 4.18 -4.53
N ALA A 64 4.34 3.03 -3.86
CA ALA A 64 4.59 1.72 -4.43
C ALA A 64 3.57 1.37 -5.53
N ALA A 65 2.29 1.65 -5.30
CA ALA A 65 1.23 1.44 -6.29
C ALA A 65 1.49 2.27 -7.56
N HIS A 66 1.97 3.51 -7.41
CA HIS A 66 2.33 4.34 -8.55
C HIS A 66 3.58 3.80 -9.28
N ILE A 67 4.59 3.29 -8.57
CA ILE A 67 5.74 2.63 -9.20
C ILE A 67 5.29 1.40 -10.01
N LEU A 68 4.44 0.53 -9.45
CA LEU A 68 3.92 -0.63 -10.17
C LEU A 68 3.11 -0.21 -11.40
N ASN A 69 2.28 0.83 -11.28
CA ASN A 69 1.57 1.42 -12.41
C ASN A 69 2.54 1.89 -13.53
N LEU A 70 3.65 2.53 -13.17
CA LEU A 70 4.66 2.95 -14.16
C LEU A 70 5.37 1.76 -14.83
N ILE A 71 5.58 0.65 -14.11
CA ILE A 71 6.15 -0.59 -14.66
C ILE A 71 5.16 -1.27 -15.62
N VAL A 72 3.88 -1.31 -15.25
CA VAL A 72 2.83 -1.93 -16.05
C VAL A 72 2.54 -1.17 -17.34
N ASN A 73 2.36 0.16 -17.26
CA ASN A 73 2.01 0.98 -18.43
C ASN A 73 3.07 0.91 -19.53
N ASP A 74 4.36 0.83 -19.17
CA ASP A 74 5.45 0.66 -20.14
C ASP A 74 5.27 -0.60 -21.00
N GLY A 75 4.74 -1.67 -20.40
CA GLY A 75 4.46 -2.92 -21.09
C GLY A 75 3.09 -2.99 -21.78
N LEU A 76 2.15 -2.08 -21.48
CA LEU A 76 0.88 -1.97 -22.20
C LEU A 76 1.06 -1.40 -23.61
N ASP A 77 2.03 -0.50 -23.81
CA ASP A 77 2.24 0.18 -25.08
C ASP A 77 2.65 -0.78 -26.22
N MET A 78 3.38 -1.86 -25.94
CA MET A 78 3.82 -2.83 -26.96
C MET A 78 2.67 -3.63 -27.60
N VAL A 79 1.61 -3.83 -26.83
CA VAL A 79 0.47 -4.71 -27.15
C VAL A 79 -0.80 -3.90 -27.36
N LYS A 80 -0.67 -2.58 -27.43
CA LYS A 80 -1.77 -1.62 -27.57
C LYS A 80 -2.71 -1.96 -28.71
N ASN A 81 -2.18 -2.46 -29.83
CA ASN A 81 -3.01 -2.89 -30.97
C ASN A 81 -3.90 -4.09 -30.61
N SER A 82 -3.35 -5.12 -29.97
CA SER A 82 -4.12 -6.28 -29.51
C SER A 82 -5.17 -5.90 -28.47
N ILE A 83 -4.82 -5.00 -27.55
CA ILE A 83 -5.76 -4.44 -26.57
C ILE A 83 -6.89 -3.69 -27.28
N ASN A 84 -6.57 -2.85 -28.28
CA ASN A 84 -7.55 -2.09 -29.04
C ASN A 84 -8.50 -3.00 -29.82
N SER A 85 -8.02 -4.09 -30.42
CA SER A 85 -8.85 -5.07 -31.11
C SER A 85 -9.83 -5.75 -30.16
N ILE A 86 -9.35 -6.20 -28.99
CA ILE A 86 -10.20 -6.84 -27.97
C ILE A 86 -11.22 -5.85 -27.41
N ARG A 87 -10.79 -4.61 -27.11
CA ARG A 87 -11.71 -3.54 -26.71
C ARG A 87 -12.77 -3.28 -27.78
N GLY A 88 -12.40 -3.33 -29.06
CA GLY A 88 -13.31 -3.15 -30.18
C GLY A 88 -14.43 -4.18 -30.23
N VAL A 89 -14.12 -5.46 -30.02
CA VAL A 89 -15.15 -6.52 -30.02
C VAL A 89 -16.05 -6.45 -28.79
N ILE A 90 -15.51 -6.03 -27.63
CA ILE A 90 -16.30 -5.79 -26.42
C ILE A 90 -17.24 -4.60 -26.61
N LEU A 91 -16.75 -3.50 -27.17
CA LEU A 91 -17.53 -2.31 -27.51
C LEU A 91 -18.68 -2.68 -28.46
N TYR A 92 -18.40 -3.50 -29.46
CA TYR A 92 -19.42 -4.00 -30.39
C TYR A 92 -20.56 -4.72 -29.64
N VAL A 93 -20.23 -5.71 -28.79
CA VAL A 93 -21.23 -6.44 -28.00
C VAL A 93 -22.04 -5.50 -27.10
N ARG A 94 -21.37 -4.54 -26.44
CA ARG A 94 -22.00 -3.62 -25.49
C ARG A 94 -22.75 -2.45 -26.12
N SER A 95 -22.60 -2.22 -27.42
CA SER A 95 -23.20 -1.06 -28.11
C SER A 95 -24.73 -1.08 -28.18
N SER A 96 -25.38 -2.23 -27.96
CA SER A 96 -26.85 -2.31 -27.87
C SER A 96 -27.30 -3.53 -27.08
N SER A 97 -28.48 -3.45 -26.46
CA SER A 97 -29.10 -4.59 -25.75
C SER A 97 -29.32 -5.78 -26.69
N LYS A 98 -29.56 -5.54 -27.98
CA LYS A 98 -29.72 -6.62 -28.99
C LYS A 98 -28.42 -7.40 -29.19
N ARG A 99 -27.29 -6.70 -29.37
CA ARG A 99 -25.97 -7.34 -29.53
C ARG A 99 -25.52 -8.03 -28.24
N SER A 100 -25.83 -7.47 -27.08
CA SER A 100 -25.54 -8.11 -25.78
C SER A 100 -26.29 -9.44 -25.64
N LYS A 101 -27.61 -9.46 -25.87
CA LYS A 101 -28.41 -10.69 -25.80
C LYS A 101 -27.95 -11.74 -26.81
N LEU A 102 -27.63 -11.31 -28.03
CA LEU A 102 -27.09 -12.21 -29.05
C LEU A 102 -25.76 -12.84 -28.61
N PHE A 103 -24.90 -12.06 -27.96
CA PHE A 103 -23.66 -12.59 -27.41
C PHE A 103 -23.92 -13.60 -26.27
N ASP A 104 -24.87 -13.32 -25.38
CA ASP A 104 -25.26 -14.25 -24.31
C ASP A 104 -25.71 -15.60 -24.88
N ASP A 105 -26.44 -15.62 -26.00
CA ASP A 105 -26.79 -16.85 -26.72
C ASP A 105 -25.55 -17.61 -27.20
N PHE A 106 -24.52 -16.89 -27.69
CA PHE A 106 -23.26 -17.50 -28.10
C PHE A 106 -22.43 -18.01 -26.91
N VAL A 107 -22.51 -17.36 -25.75
CA VAL A 107 -21.90 -17.82 -24.49
C VAL A 107 -22.51 -19.16 -24.07
N LEU A 108 -23.84 -19.25 -24.08
CA LEU A 108 -24.59 -20.48 -23.77
C LEU A 108 -24.27 -21.60 -24.77
N LYS A 109 -24.35 -21.32 -26.08
CA LYS A 109 -24.00 -22.27 -27.15
C LYS A 109 -22.57 -22.79 -27.03
N SER A 110 -21.63 -21.95 -26.59
CA SER A 110 -20.21 -22.29 -26.44
C SER A 110 -19.91 -22.98 -25.11
N LYS A 111 -20.91 -23.22 -24.26
CA LYS A 111 -20.78 -23.84 -22.93
C LYS A 111 -19.73 -23.15 -22.06
N VAL A 112 -19.62 -21.83 -22.16
CA VAL A 112 -18.75 -21.03 -21.29
C VAL A 112 -19.40 -20.96 -19.91
N SER A 113 -18.74 -21.51 -18.89
CA SER A 113 -19.27 -21.63 -17.53
C SER A 113 -19.03 -20.41 -16.63
N CYS A 114 -18.40 -19.36 -17.15
CA CYS A 114 -18.00 -18.19 -16.35
C CYS A 114 -19.20 -17.26 -16.10
N LYS A 115 -19.35 -16.77 -14.86
CA LYS A 115 -20.44 -15.87 -14.42
C LYS A 115 -20.12 -14.37 -14.55
N GLY A 116 -19.11 -13.99 -15.33
CA GLY A 116 -18.69 -12.59 -15.51
C GLY A 116 -19.53 -11.84 -16.55
N SER A 117 -19.58 -10.52 -16.46
CA SER A 117 -20.09 -9.66 -17.53
C SER A 117 -18.93 -8.94 -18.23
N LEU A 118 -18.99 -8.82 -19.56
CA LEU A 118 -18.02 -8.00 -20.29
C LEU A 118 -18.10 -6.54 -19.84
N SER A 119 -16.98 -5.97 -19.41
CA SER A 119 -16.82 -4.56 -19.09
C SER A 119 -15.85 -3.89 -20.06
N LEU A 120 -16.06 -2.60 -20.33
CA LEU A 120 -15.03 -1.77 -20.98
C LEU A 120 -14.06 -1.27 -19.92
N ASP A 121 -12.80 -1.11 -20.32
CA ASP A 121 -11.80 -0.48 -19.48
C ASP A 121 -11.88 1.05 -19.55
N VAL A 122 -11.22 1.68 -18.58
CA VAL A 122 -10.84 3.08 -18.61
C VAL A 122 -9.38 3.11 -19.08
N PRO A 123 -9.08 3.52 -20.33
CA PRO A 123 -7.75 3.34 -20.92
C PRO A 123 -6.60 4.01 -20.17
N THR A 124 -6.89 5.00 -19.32
CA THR A 124 -5.90 5.65 -18.46
C THR A 124 -5.50 4.82 -17.24
N TRP A 125 -6.24 3.74 -16.94
CA TRP A 125 -6.10 2.92 -15.73
C TRP A 125 -5.87 1.46 -16.09
N TRP A 126 -4.61 1.04 -16.05
CA TRP A 126 -4.21 -0.32 -16.41
C TRP A 126 -4.97 -1.44 -15.68
N ASN A 127 -5.39 -1.20 -14.42
CA ASN A 127 -6.17 -2.15 -13.63
C ASN A 127 -7.48 -2.53 -14.34
N SER A 128 -8.17 -1.53 -14.90
CA SER A 128 -9.41 -1.74 -15.63
C SER A 128 -9.15 -2.45 -16.97
N THR A 129 -8.03 -2.15 -17.63
CA THR A 129 -7.58 -2.86 -18.83
C THR A 129 -7.29 -4.33 -18.53
N TYR A 130 -6.62 -4.62 -17.42
CA TYR A 130 -6.38 -5.99 -16.96
C TYR A 130 -7.70 -6.74 -16.72
N ILE A 131 -8.63 -6.16 -15.98
CA ILE A 131 -9.95 -6.77 -15.72
C ILE A 131 -10.72 -7.03 -17.02
N MET A 132 -10.69 -6.08 -17.95
CA MET A 132 -11.30 -6.23 -19.28
C MET A 132 -10.69 -7.42 -20.03
N LEU A 133 -9.35 -7.51 -20.10
CA LEU A 133 -8.65 -8.58 -20.79
C LEU A 133 -8.90 -9.94 -20.12
N ASP A 134 -8.74 -10.05 -18.80
CA ASP A 134 -8.97 -11.28 -18.05
C ASP A 134 -10.40 -11.80 -18.23
N THR A 135 -11.38 -10.89 -18.26
CA THR A 135 -12.77 -11.23 -18.53
C THR A 135 -12.97 -11.65 -19.99
N ALA A 136 -12.44 -10.91 -20.95
CA ALA A 136 -12.58 -11.21 -22.37
C ALA A 136 -12.00 -12.58 -22.75
N LEU A 137 -10.88 -12.97 -22.13
CA LEU A 137 -10.24 -14.28 -22.33
C LEU A 137 -11.15 -15.45 -21.96
N LYS A 138 -11.95 -15.31 -20.89
CA LYS A 138 -12.94 -16.32 -20.48
C LYS A 138 -14.02 -16.52 -21.55
N PHE A 139 -14.25 -15.51 -22.38
CA PHE A 139 -15.24 -15.50 -23.46
C PHE A 139 -14.66 -15.70 -24.87
N GLU A 140 -13.35 -15.97 -25.02
CA GLU A 140 -12.69 -16.12 -26.34
C GLU A 140 -13.45 -17.09 -27.27
N LYS A 141 -13.91 -18.23 -26.73
CA LYS A 141 -14.69 -19.23 -27.49
C LYS A 141 -16.02 -18.67 -28.02
N ALA A 142 -16.72 -17.88 -27.21
CA ALA A 142 -17.99 -17.27 -27.60
C ALA A 142 -17.77 -16.21 -28.69
N PHE A 143 -16.72 -15.38 -28.58
CA PHE A 143 -16.34 -14.44 -29.63
C PHE A 143 -16.00 -15.12 -30.94
N LYS A 144 -15.20 -16.20 -30.91
CA LYS A 144 -14.86 -16.99 -32.10
C LYS A 144 -16.10 -17.57 -32.78
N ARG A 145 -17.04 -18.09 -31.98
CA ARG A 145 -18.31 -18.63 -32.48
C ARG A 145 -19.21 -17.54 -33.08
N MET A 146 -19.31 -16.39 -32.42
CA MET A 146 -20.05 -15.24 -32.93
C MET A 146 -19.51 -14.78 -34.29
N LYS A 147 -18.18 -14.73 -34.47
CA LYS A 147 -17.57 -14.41 -35.77
C LYS A 147 -17.99 -15.38 -36.89
N GLN A 148 -18.11 -16.66 -36.58
CA GLN A 148 -18.46 -17.70 -37.56
C GLN A 148 -19.95 -17.69 -37.92
N GLU A 149 -20.83 -17.40 -36.95
CA GLU A 149 -22.29 -17.57 -37.09
C GLU A 149 -23.05 -16.25 -37.31
N ASP A 150 -22.49 -15.08 -37.01
CA ASP A 150 -23.14 -13.77 -37.22
C ASP A 150 -22.51 -13.00 -38.40
N PRO A 151 -23.16 -12.93 -39.58
CA PRO A 151 -22.63 -12.19 -40.72
C PRO A 151 -22.49 -10.68 -40.48
N GLN A 152 -23.21 -10.11 -39.50
CA GLN A 152 -23.19 -8.68 -39.23
C GLN A 152 -21.86 -8.25 -38.59
N ILE A 153 -21.27 -9.09 -37.73
CA ILE A 153 -19.99 -8.77 -37.09
C ILE A 153 -18.84 -8.69 -38.08
N GLU A 154 -18.85 -9.56 -39.11
CA GLU A 154 -17.84 -9.56 -40.17
C GLU A 154 -17.95 -8.27 -41.01
N LYS A 155 -19.19 -7.79 -41.26
CA LYS A 155 -19.43 -6.53 -41.97
C LYS A 155 -19.00 -5.31 -41.15
N ASP A 156 -19.31 -5.30 -39.85
CA ASP A 156 -19.13 -4.14 -38.98
C ASP A 156 -17.69 -4.01 -38.47
N LEU A 157 -17.02 -5.12 -38.15
CA LEU A 157 -15.65 -5.12 -37.62
C LEU A 157 -14.58 -5.42 -38.68
N LYS A 158 -14.88 -6.20 -39.73
CA LYS A 158 -13.92 -6.58 -40.79
C LYS A 158 -12.56 -7.00 -40.22
N ASP A 159 -11.48 -6.36 -40.65
CA ASP A 159 -10.09 -6.59 -40.24
C ASP A 159 -9.78 -6.17 -38.79
N LYS A 160 -10.75 -5.56 -38.08
CA LYS A 160 -10.61 -5.14 -36.67
C LYS A 160 -10.98 -6.22 -35.67
N PHE A 161 -11.50 -7.37 -36.13
CA PHE A 161 -11.78 -8.48 -35.21
C PHE A 161 -10.47 -9.09 -34.68
N PRO A 162 -10.36 -9.37 -33.36
CA PRO A 162 -9.14 -9.92 -32.77
C PRO A 162 -8.62 -11.19 -33.48
N SER A 163 -7.37 -11.15 -33.92
CA SER A 163 -6.64 -12.31 -34.47
C SER A 163 -6.22 -13.28 -33.37
N GLN A 164 -5.76 -14.48 -33.73
CA GLN A 164 -5.22 -15.44 -32.76
C GLN A 164 -4.04 -14.84 -31.97
N LYS A 165 -3.16 -14.08 -32.66
CA LYS A 165 -2.05 -13.36 -32.04
C LYS A 165 -2.52 -12.35 -30.99
N ASP A 166 -3.66 -11.68 -31.22
CA ASP A 166 -4.20 -10.73 -30.25
C ASP A 166 -4.66 -11.42 -28.96
N TRP A 167 -5.28 -12.60 -29.09
CA TRP A 167 -5.67 -13.44 -27.94
C TRP A 167 -4.46 -14.01 -27.22
N ASP A 168 -3.42 -14.43 -27.94
CA ASP A 168 -2.18 -14.95 -27.34
C ASP A 168 -1.45 -13.84 -26.55
N ASN A 169 -1.34 -12.64 -27.12
CA ASN A 169 -0.83 -11.46 -26.44
C ASN A 169 -1.64 -11.14 -25.18
N ALA A 170 -2.97 -11.18 -25.25
CA ALA A 170 -3.84 -10.93 -24.10
C ALA A 170 -3.67 -11.97 -22.99
N ARG A 171 -3.49 -13.26 -23.31
CA ARG A 171 -3.22 -14.31 -22.32
C ARG A 171 -1.89 -14.06 -21.61
N ALA A 172 -0.84 -13.78 -22.37
CA ALA A 172 0.47 -13.48 -21.81
C ALA A 172 0.40 -12.23 -20.90
N LEU A 173 -0.31 -11.19 -21.32
CA LEU A 173 -0.53 -9.99 -20.49
C LEU A 173 -1.32 -10.27 -19.23
N SER A 174 -2.42 -11.01 -19.32
CA SER A 174 -3.26 -11.32 -18.15
C SER A 174 -2.45 -12.10 -17.11
N LEU A 175 -1.64 -13.07 -17.55
CA LEU A 175 -0.74 -13.81 -16.67
C LEU A 175 0.26 -12.87 -15.98
N CYS A 176 0.94 -12.01 -16.75
CA CYS A 176 1.92 -11.08 -16.19
C CYS A 176 1.29 -10.04 -15.25
N PHE A 177 0.18 -9.43 -15.65
CA PHE A 177 -0.47 -8.35 -14.91
C PHE A 177 -1.21 -8.80 -13.68
N LYS A 178 -1.65 -10.05 -13.61
CA LYS A 178 -2.25 -10.59 -12.40
C LYS A 178 -1.34 -10.39 -11.19
N GLN A 179 -0.04 -10.67 -11.32
CA GLN A 179 0.92 -10.49 -10.23
C GLN A 179 1.00 -9.03 -9.78
N PHE A 180 1.05 -8.08 -10.72
CA PHE A 180 1.06 -6.65 -10.41
C PHE A 180 -0.28 -6.19 -9.81
N PHE A 181 -1.40 -6.73 -10.29
CA PHE A 181 -2.74 -6.37 -9.86
C PHE A 181 -2.96 -6.79 -8.41
N ASP A 182 -2.63 -8.04 -8.12
CA ASP A 182 -2.69 -8.60 -6.77
C ASP A 182 -1.77 -7.85 -5.80
N ALA A 183 -0.53 -7.54 -6.22
CA ALA A 183 0.40 -6.73 -5.43
C ALA A 183 -0.12 -5.32 -5.16
N THR A 184 -0.63 -4.63 -6.19
CA THR A 184 -1.20 -3.28 -6.06
C THR A 184 -2.39 -3.28 -5.12
N LYS A 185 -3.26 -4.29 -5.21
CA LYS A 185 -4.42 -4.45 -4.33
C LYS A 185 -3.99 -4.63 -2.87
N ARG A 186 -3.01 -5.50 -2.60
CA ARG A 186 -2.51 -5.72 -1.24
C ARG A 186 -1.81 -4.48 -0.66
N MET A 187 -1.01 -3.77 -1.45
CA MET A 187 -0.30 -2.56 -0.99
C MET A 187 -1.18 -1.31 -0.85
N SER A 188 -2.38 -1.31 -1.44
CA SER A 188 -3.32 -0.19 -1.37
C SER A 188 -4.37 -0.38 -0.26
N GLY A 189 -4.11 -1.26 0.71
CA GLY A 189 -4.98 -1.44 1.87
C GLY A 189 -5.00 -0.22 2.78
N THR A 190 -6.17 0.12 3.32
CA THR A 190 -6.35 1.23 4.28
C THR A 190 -6.68 0.74 5.69
N LEU A 191 -7.15 -0.51 5.83
CA LEU A 191 -7.60 -1.09 7.11
C LEU A 191 -6.54 -1.97 7.79
N TYR A 192 -5.35 -2.05 7.22
CA TYR A 192 -4.22 -2.82 7.73
C TYR A 192 -2.90 -2.15 7.34
N VAL A 193 -1.84 -2.42 8.10
CA VAL A 193 -0.51 -1.88 7.81
C VAL A 193 0.03 -2.43 6.50
N THR A 194 0.58 -1.55 5.66
CA THR A 194 1.07 -1.91 4.33
C THR A 194 2.59 -2.01 4.24
N ALA A 195 3.29 -1.32 5.14
CA ALA A 195 4.76 -1.21 5.15
C ALA A 195 5.44 -2.58 5.08
N ASN A 196 5.04 -3.49 5.96
CA ASN A 196 5.65 -4.82 6.09
C ASN A 196 5.43 -5.72 4.86
N MET A 197 4.44 -5.47 4.01
CA MET A 197 4.24 -6.27 2.80
C MET A 197 4.99 -5.73 1.59
N HIS A 198 5.34 -4.43 1.58
CA HIS A 198 5.89 -3.76 0.39
C HIS A 198 7.10 -4.47 -0.19
N TYR A 199 8.09 -4.81 0.63
CA TYR A 199 9.27 -5.52 0.17
C TYR A 199 8.95 -6.94 -0.32
N HIS A 200 8.02 -7.65 0.33
CA HIS A 200 7.59 -8.98 -0.14
C HIS A 200 6.90 -8.92 -1.50
N GLU A 201 6.07 -7.90 -1.75
CA GLU A 201 5.42 -7.70 -3.05
C GLU A 201 6.44 -7.34 -4.15
N ILE A 202 7.41 -6.46 -3.84
CA ILE A 202 8.50 -6.13 -4.75
C ILE A 202 9.31 -7.38 -5.08
N LEU A 203 9.66 -8.18 -4.07
CA LEU A 203 10.43 -9.41 -4.24
C LEU A 203 9.66 -10.43 -5.09
N GLY A 204 8.34 -10.58 -4.86
CA GLY A 204 7.48 -11.42 -5.68
C GLY A 204 7.47 -11.00 -7.16
N VAL A 205 7.27 -9.71 -7.42
CA VAL A 205 7.35 -9.15 -8.78
C VAL A 205 8.72 -9.41 -9.41
N LEU A 206 9.80 -9.19 -8.65
CA LEU A 206 11.17 -9.43 -9.12
C LEU A 206 11.41 -10.90 -9.50
N THR A 207 10.96 -11.83 -8.67
CA THR A 207 11.04 -13.27 -8.94
C THR A 207 10.28 -13.62 -10.21
N SER A 208 9.05 -13.13 -10.38
CA SER A 208 8.28 -13.36 -11.61
C SER A 208 8.98 -12.80 -12.85
N LEU A 209 9.60 -11.61 -12.76
CA LEU A 209 10.38 -11.04 -13.87
C LEU A 209 11.59 -11.91 -14.24
N LEU A 210 12.24 -12.53 -13.25
CA LEU A 210 13.36 -13.44 -13.48
C LEU A 210 12.92 -14.77 -14.11
N GLU A 211 11.75 -15.28 -13.73
CA GLU A 211 11.13 -16.47 -14.31
C GLU A 211 10.71 -16.22 -15.76
N TRP A 212 10.05 -15.09 -16.05
CA TRP A 212 9.61 -14.74 -17.41
C TRP A 212 10.77 -14.61 -18.40
N LYS A 213 11.95 -14.20 -17.93
CA LYS A 213 13.16 -14.16 -18.76
C LYS A 213 13.60 -15.56 -19.24
N GLN A 214 13.19 -16.61 -18.53
CA GLN A 214 13.51 -18.01 -18.84
C GLN A 214 12.31 -18.75 -19.45
N ASP A 215 11.22 -18.03 -19.78
CA ASP A 215 10.01 -18.63 -20.34
C ASP A 215 10.22 -19.11 -21.79
N MET A 216 9.40 -20.08 -22.21
CA MET A 216 9.43 -20.63 -23.56
C MET A 216 8.62 -19.77 -24.55
N ASP A 217 7.65 -18.98 -24.08
CA ASP A 217 6.87 -18.06 -24.92
C ASP A 217 7.67 -16.77 -25.17
N PRO A 218 8.06 -16.47 -26.43
CA PRO A 218 8.79 -15.26 -26.77
C PRO A 218 8.06 -13.96 -26.38
N ASN A 219 6.72 -13.98 -26.34
CA ASN A 219 5.95 -12.82 -25.91
C ASN A 219 6.13 -12.56 -24.41
N ILE A 220 6.19 -13.61 -23.59
CA ILE A 220 6.43 -13.52 -22.15
C ILE A 220 7.87 -13.04 -21.88
N VAL A 221 8.86 -13.60 -22.57
CA VAL A 221 10.27 -13.19 -22.45
C VAL A 221 10.45 -11.70 -22.79
N SER A 222 9.94 -11.27 -23.95
CA SER A 222 10.02 -9.87 -24.38
C SER A 222 9.34 -8.93 -23.39
N MET A 223 8.20 -9.33 -22.84
CA MET A 223 7.48 -8.59 -21.82
C MET A 223 8.21 -8.50 -20.48
N GLY A 224 8.91 -9.57 -20.08
CA GLY A 224 9.73 -9.61 -18.87
C GLY A 224 10.92 -8.67 -18.96
N ASP A 225 11.66 -8.69 -20.07
CA ASP A 225 12.88 -7.88 -20.24
C ASP A 225 12.63 -6.38 -20.17
N GLN A 226 11.56 -5.87 -20.81
CA GLN A 226 11.24 -4.45 -20.78
C GLN A 226 10.83 -4.00 -19.38
N ARG A 227 9.94 -4.76 -18.72
CA ARG A 227 9.49 -4.46 -17.35
C ARG A 227 10.63 -4.58 -16.36
N ARG A 228 11.60 -5.46 -16.61
CA ARG A 228 12.80 -5.57 -15.80
C ARG A 228 13.63 -4.27 -15.83
N LYS A 229 13.84 -3.68 -17.01
CA LYS A 229 14.53 -2.38 -17.12
C LYS A 229 13.81 -1.29 -16.31
N LYS A 230 12.47 -1.25 -16.38
CA LYS A 230 11.67 -0.28 -15.63
C LYS A 230 11.69 -0.57 -14.13
N PHE A 231 11.63 -1.83 -13.72
CA PHE A 231 11.77 -2.26 -12.33
C PHE A 231 13.14 -1.84 -11.78
N ASP A 232 14.23 -2.15 -12.48
CA ASP A 232 15.60 -1.84 -12.04
C ASP A 232 15.83 -0.32 -11.92
N LYS A 233 15.15 0.50 -12.72
CA LYS A 233 15.16 1.96 -12.57
C LYS A 233 14.67 2.43 -11.19
N TYR A 234 13.69 1.76 -10.60
CA TYR A 234 13.09 2.15 -9.32
C TYR A 234 13.62 1.35 -8.13
N TYR A 235 13.92 0.06 -8.32
CA TYR A 235 14.28 -0.88 -7.26
C TYR A 235 15.62 -1.60 -7.47
N GLY A 236 16.30 -1.41 -8.60
CA GLY A 236 17.58 -2.07 -8.90
C GLY A 236 18.77 -1.47 -8.16
N ASP A 237 18.63 -0.21 -7.74
CA ASP A 237 19.60 0.54 -6.94
C ASP A 237 19.02 0.79 -5.54
N PHE A 238 19.35 -0.11 -4.60
CA PHE A 238 18.92 0.01 -3.20
C PHE A 238 19.44 1.29 -2.53
N GLY A 239 20.54 1.89 -3.01
CA GLY A 239 21.03 3.17 -2.50
C GLY A 239 20.11 4.36 -2.81
N LYS A 240 19.17 4.21 -3.75
CA LYS A 240 18.13 5.20 -4.07
C LYS A 240 16.75 4.85 -3.53
N THR A 241 16.59 3.63 -3.05
CA THR A 241 15.35 3.18 -2.42
C THR A 241 15.41 3.58 -0.95
N ASN A 242 14.30 4.07 -0.40
CA ASN A 242 14.23 4.35 1.02
C ASN A 242 14.41 3.02 1.79
N VAL A 243 15.50 2.90 2.55
CA VAL A 243 15.89 1.69 3.29
C VAL A 243 14.84 1.23 4.30
N MET A 244 13.89 2.10 4.66
CA MET A 244 12.75 1.75 5.51
C MET A 244 11.96 0.54 4.99
N VAL A 245 11.96 0.29 3.67
CA VAL A 245 11.35 -0.92 3.07
C VAL A 245 11.99 -2.23 3.56
N LEU A 246 13.25 -2.21 4.00
CA LEU A 246 13.94 -3.35 4.61
C LEU A 246 13.87 -3.31 6.13
N VAL A 247 13.89 -2.11 6.74
CA VAL A 247 13.73 -1.93 8.20
C VAL A 247 12.40 -2.52 8.68
N VAL A 248 11.30 -2.28 7.95
CA VAL A 248 9.97 -2.83 8.30
C VAL A 248 9.94 -4.36 8.29
N VAL A 249 10.76 -4.99 7.43
CA VAL A 249 10.90 -6.46 7.36
C VAL A 249 11.71 -6.98 8.55
N ALA A 250 12.76 -6.25 8.93
CA ALA A 250 13.54 -6.57 10.13
C ALA A 250 12.70 -6.45 11.42
N LEU A 251 11.75 -5.52 11.46
CA LEU A 251 10.81 -5.36 12.58
C LEU A 251 9.63 -6.34 12.54
N ASP A 252 9.53 -7.19 11.52
CA ASP A 252 8.57 -8.29 11.54
C ASP A 252 9.20 -9.52 12.23
N PRO A 253 8.63 -9.98 13.36
CA PRO A 253 9.21 -11.04 14.17
C PRO A 253 9.23 -12.41 13.46
N ARG A 254 8.53 -12.55 12.33
CA ARG A 254 8.56 -13.76 11.48
C ARG A 254 9.75 -13.80 10.53
N TYR A 255 10.40 -12.65 10.31
CA TYR A 255 11.42 -12.48 9.27
C TYR A 255 12.77 -12.02 9.84
N LYS A 256 12.77 -10.89 10.55
CA LYS A 256 13.97 -10.26 11.14
C LYS A 256 15.11 -10.03 10.14
N MET A 257 16.29 -9.65 10.65
CA MET A 257 17.51 -9.48 9.84
C MET A 257 17.90 -10.76 9.07
N SER A 258 17.57 -11.95 9.59
CA SER A 258 17.82 -13.22 8.91
C SER A 258 17.16 -13.30 7.54
N PHE A 259 15.91 -12.84 7.41
CA PHE A 259 15.22 -12.83 6.13
C PHE A 259 15.73 -11.73 5.20
N VAL A 260 16.10 -10.56 5.74
CA VAL A 260 16.75 -9.49 4.97
C VAL A 260 17.99 -10.06 4.27
N LYS A 261 18.89 -10.70 5.03
CA LYS A 261 20.10 -11.34 4.48
C LYS A 261 19.76 -12.43 3.46
N PHE A 262 18.82 -13.31 3.78
CA PHE A 262 18.39 -14.39 2.88
C PHE A 262 17.86 -13.85 1.55
N SER A 263 16.97 -12.87 1.58
CA SER A 263 16.36 -12.29 0.39
C SER A 263 17.37 -11.53 -0.47
N LEU A 264 18.28 -10.76 0.14
CA LEU A 264 19.36 -10.08 -0.59
C LEU A 264 20.27 -11.08 -1.32
N LYS A 265 20.60 -12.23 -0.70
CA LYS A 265 21.35 -13.32 -1.38
C LYS A 265 20.59 -13.93 -2.57
N LYS A 266 19.26 -13.89 -2.56
CA LYS A 266 18.45 -14.32 -3.72
C LYS A 266 18.44 -13.28 -4.83
N ILE A 267 18.45 -11.99 -4.49
CA ILE A 267 18.47 -10.89 -5.46
C ILE A 267 19.85 -10.71 -6.09
N PHE A 268 20.91 -10.81 -5.27
CA PHE A 268 22.30 -10.57 -5.66
C PHE A 268 23.16 -11.83 -5.41
N PRO A 269 22.86 -12.97 -6.07
CA PRO A 269 23.52 -14.25 -5.78
C PRO A 269 25.02 -14.25 -6.08
N LEU A 270 25.52 -13.32 -6.89
CA LEU A 270 26.92 -13.21 -7.32
C LEU A 270 27.66 -12.02 -6.69
N ASP A 271 26.99 -11.19 -5.88
CA ASP A 271 27.56 -9.95 -5.33
C ASP A 271 27.43 -9.93 -3.80
N GLU A 272 28.23 -10.77 -3.15
CA GLU A 272 28.22 -10.93 -1.68
C GLU A 272 28.60 -9.63 -0.96
N LYS A 273 29.49 -8.82 -1.54
CA LYS A 273 29.85 -7.52 -0.98
C LYS A 273 28.62 -6.60 -0.92
N LYS A 274 27.87 -6.48 -2.01
CA LYS A 274 26.64 -5.67 -2.02
C LYS A 274 25.59 -6.17 -1.04
N VAL A 275 25.49 -7.49 -0.84
CA VAL A 275 24.60 -8.07 0.17
C VAL A 275 25.01 -7.62 1.58
N GLU A 276 26.29 -7.72 1.93
CA GLU A 276 26.78 -7.32 3.26
C GLU A 276 26.69 -5.80 3.46
N ASP A 277 27.01 -5.00 2.44
CA ASP A 277 26.89 -3.53 2.50
C ASP A 277 25.44 -3.13 2.82
N ILE A 278 24.45 -3.63 2.06
CA ILE A 278 23.02 -3.33 2.31
C ILE A 278 22.57 -3.88 3.67
N TYR A 279 23.01 -5.07 4.07
CA TYR A 279 22.66 -5.66 5.36
C TYR A 279 23.14 -4.79 6.53
N ASN A 280 24.39 -4.32 6.45
CA ASN A 280 24.99 -3.47 7.46
C ASN A 280 24.32 -2.09 7.50
N ASP A 281 23.99 -1.51 6.34
CA ASP A 281 23.23 -0.26 6.26
C ASP A 281 21.87 -0.37 6.96
N VAL A 282 21.12 -1.45 6.73
CA VAL A 282 19.84 -1.69 7.42
C VAL A 282 20.02 -1.79 8.93
N TYR A 283 21.06 -2.49 9.39
CA TYR A 283 21.35 -2.66 10.81
C TYR A 283 21.78 -1.34 11.48
N ASP A 284 22.60 -0.53 10.81
CA ASP A 284 22.99 0.80 11.27
C ASP A 284 21.77 1.72 11.41
N VAL A 285 20.89 1.73 10.41
CA VAL A 285 19.65 2.51 10.45
C VAL A 285 18.77 2.10 11.62
N LEU A 286 18.60 0.78 11.86
CA LEU A 286 17.87 0.26 13.01
C LEU A 286 18.47 0.74 14.34
N LYS A 287 19.80 0.73 14.47
CA LYS A 287 20.50 1.25 15.66
C LYS A 287 20.28 2.75 15.86
N ARG A 288 20.39 3.54 14.79
CA ARG A 288 20.16 5.00 14.86
C ARG A 288 18.72 5.33 15.21
N LEU A 289 17.76 4.62 14.64
CA LEU A 289 16.34 4.74 15.00
C LEU A 289 16.12 4.34 16.46
N TYR A 290 16.61 3.18 16.90
CA TYR A 290 16.50 2.73 18.29
C TYR A 290 17.02 3.80 19.26
N ASN A 291 18.23 4.32 19.04
CA ASN A 291 18.82 5.36 19.87
C ASN A 291 17.99 6.66 19.87
N HIS A 292 17.39 7.02 18.73
CA HIS A 292 16.48 8.17 18.66
C HIS A 292 15.25 7.98 19.55
N TYR A 293 14.57 6.83 19.45
CA TYR A 293 13.38 6.54 20.27
C TYR A 293 13.71 6.38 21.76
N ASP A 294 14.86 5.81 22.09
CA ASP A 294 15.33 5.69 23.48
C ASP A 294 15.58 7.07 24.12
N ASN A 295 16.23 7.98 23.38
CA ASN A 295 16.45 9.36 23.81
C ASN A 295 15.14 10.16 23.99
N VAL A 296 14.12 9.91 23.17
CA VAL A 296 12.80 10.55 23.32
C VAL A 296 12.08 9.99 24.55
N SER A 297 12.14 8.67 24.76
CA SER A 297 11.53 7.98 25.89
C SER A 297 12.14 8.40 27.25
N THR A 298 13.45 8.61 27.29
CA THR A 298 14.16 9.08 28.50
C THR A 298 13.83 10.54 28.83
N LYS A 299 13.86 11.45 27.85
CA LYS A 299 13.47 12.86 28.05
C LYS A 299 12.04 13.02 28.57
N ALA A 300 11.10 12.19 28.09
CA ALA A 300 9.71 12.21 28.56
C ALA A 300 9.57 11.81 30.05
N LYS A 301 10.49 11.00 30.59
CA LYS A 301 10.52 10.63 32.02
C LYS A 301 11.11 11.74 32.89
N ASP A 302 12.08 12.49 32.36
CA ASP A 302 12.69 13.60 33.09
C ASP A 302 11.73 14.78 33.21
N ASP A 303 10.96 15.11 32.16
CA ASP A 303 9.95 16.19 32.18
C ASP A 303 8.72 15.87 33.06
N SER A 304 8.43 14.59 33.30
CA SER A 304 7.34 14.14 34.19
C SER A 304 7.77 14.00 35.66
N SER A 305 9.05 14.24 35.99
CA SER A 305 9.60 14.14 37.35
C SER A 305 9.42 15.39 38.22
N SER A 306 8.51 16.30 37.85
CA SER A 306 8.06 17.37 38.74
C SER A 306 6.87 16.92 39.58
N SER A 307 7.17 16.48 40.81
CA SER A 307 6.24 16.24 41.93
C SER A 307 5.29 15.03 41.83
N SER A 308 5.80 13.86 42.21
CA SER A 308 5.04 12.97 43.10
C SER A 308 5.99 12.12 43.95
N HIS A 309 6.06 12.48 45.23
CA HIS A 309 6.77 11.77 46.28
C HIS A 309 6.00 10.47 46.60
N TRP A 310 6.23 9.42 45.82
CA TRP A 310 5.74 8.08 46.16
C TRP A 310 6.74 7.45 47.12
N LYS A 311 6.32 7.29 48.37
CA LYS A 311 7.00 6.42 49.33
C LYS A 311 6.84 4.98 48.83
N ASP A 312 7.95 4.31 48.58
CA ASP A 312 8.00 2.87 48.44
C ASP A 312 7.47 2.21 49.72
N ASP A 313 6.25 1.68 49.66
CA ASP A 313 5.67 0.82 50.70
C ASP A 313 5.09 -0.44 50.06
N ASP A 314 5.92 -1.18 49.32
CA ASP A 314 5.63 -2.58 49.00
C ASP A 314 6.91 -3.37 48.69
N GLY A 315 7.81 -3.41 49.67
CA GLY A 315 8.98 -4.29 49.72
C GLY A 315 8.72 -5.62 50.45
N GLN A 316 7.47 -5.98 50.70
CA GLN A 316 7.13 -7.22 51.41
C GLN A 316 6.66 -8.28 50.42
N ASN A 317 7.58 -8.96 49.72
CA ASN A 317 7.39 -10.35 49.26
C ASN A 317 8.69 -11.06 48.82
N PHE A 318 9.80 -10.84 49.54
CA PHE A 318 10.93 -11.78 49.54
C PHE A 318 11.66 -11.84 50.90
N ALA A 319 10.92 -11.63 52.01
CA ALA A 319 11.48 -11.69 53.36
C ALA A 319 11.51 -13.11 53.95
N GLY A 320 11.75 -14.13 53.11
CA GLY A 320 11.75 -15.54 53.51
C GLY A 320 13.10 -16.26 53.35
N VAL A 321 14.08 -15.66 52.67
CA VAL A 321 15.42 -16.25 52.57
C VAL A 321 16.27 -15.68 53.69
N VAL A 322 16.61 -16.55 54.63
CA VAL A 322 17.62 -16.36 55.68
C VAL A 322 18.73 -15.42 55.19
N LYS A 323 19.07 -14.39 55.98
CA LYS A 323 20.23 -13.50 55.79
C LYS A 323 21.54 -14.31 55.89
N ASN A 324 21.75 -15.23 54.97
CA ASN A 324 22.97 -16.00 54.83
C ASN A 324 23.92 -15.16 53.99
N LYS A 325 24.94 -14.58 54.64
CA LYS A 325 25.98 -13.79 53.98
C LYS A 325 26.62 -14.52 52.79
N GLN A 326 26.68 -15.85 52.81
CA GLN A 326 27.22 -16.62 51.69
C GLN A 326 26.26 -16.61 50.48
N MET A 327 24.94 -16.65 50.71
CA MET A 327 23.97 -16.52 49.61
C MET A 327 23.92 -15.11 49.05
N THR A 328 24.06 -14.07 49.88
CA THR A 328 24.17 -12.69 49.38
C THR A 328 25.36 -12.56 48.43
N LYS A 329 26.52 -13.13 48.78
CA LYS A 329 27.70 -13.11 47.92
C LYS A 329 27.49 -13.88 46.61
N ILE A 330 26.79 -15.02 46.65
CA ILE A 330 26.42 -15.78 45.43
C ILE A 330 25.44 -14.98 44.56
N TYR A 331 24.48 -14.29 45.16
CA TYR A 331 23.56 -13.41 44.42
C TYR A 331 24.28 -12.21 43.83
N ASP A 332 25.23 -11.60 44.55
CA ASP A 332 26.05 -10.49 44.03
C ASP A 332 26.96 -10.97 42.89
N GLU A 333 27.56 -12.16 42.99
CA GLU A 333 28.36 -12.77 41.93
C GLU A 333 27.51 -13.15 40.70
N PHE A 334 26.31 -13.69 40.90
CA PHE A 334 25.33 -13.94 39.83
C PHE A 334 24.87 -12.63 39.17
N TYR A 335 24.63 -11.59 39.97
CA TYR A 335 24.20 -10.29 39.47
C TYR A 335 25.32 -9.60 38.67
N GLU A 336 26.55 -9.61 39.16
CA GLU A 336 27.71 -9.02 38.47
C GLU A 336 28.10 -9.78 37.20
N LYS A 337 27.92 -11.11 37.17
CA LYS A 337 28.41 -11.94 36.07
C LYS A 337 27.36 -12.25 35.01
N ASP A 338 26.15 -12.61 35.40
CA ASP A 338 25.12 -13.09 34.48
C ASP A 338 24.03 -12.04 34.24
N VAL A 339 23.69 -11.22 35.25
CA VAL A 339 22.67 -10.16 35.11
C VAL A 339 23.26 -8.91 34.44
N LYS A 340 24.50 -8.51 34.77
CA LYS A 340 25.16 -7.34 34.18
C LYS A 340 25.42 -7.51 32.69
N ASP A 341 25.94 -8.66 32.26
CA ASP A 341 26.12 -9.02 30.85
C ASP A 341 24.78 -9.06 30.10
N ALA A 342 23.70 -9.54 30.74
CA ALA A 342 22.35 -9.51 30.18
C ALA A 342 21.72 -8.10 30.15
N MET A 343 22.13 -7.20 31.05
CA MET A 343 21.71 -5.80 31.10
C MET A 343 22.45 -4.91 30.10
N GLU A 344 23.67 -5.29 29.69
CA GLU A 344 24.42 -4.59 28.62
C GLU A 344 23.87 -4.90 27.21
N LYS A 345 23.18 -6.03 27.05
CA LYS A 345 22.56 -6.40 25.77
C LYS A 345 21.36 -5.50 25.49
N SER A 346 21.43 -4.76 24.39
CA SER A 346 20.33 -3.87 24.02
C SER A 346 19.06 -4.66 23.67
N GLU A 347 17.90 -4.07 23.91
CA GLU A 347 16.60 -4.61 23.51
C GLU A 347 16.57 -5.02 22.03
N LEU A 348 17.28 -4.26 21.18
CA LEU A 348 17.47 -4.53 19.75
C LEU A 348 18.20 -5.85 19.48
N GLU A 349 19.28 -6.12 20.21
CA GLU A 349 20.07 -7.34 20.07
C GLU A 349 19.32 -8.56 20.61
N ASP A 350 18.64 -8.42 21.75
CA ASP A 350 17.78 -9.48 22.28
C ASP A 350 16.64 -9.85 21.31
N TYR A 351 16.00 -8.85 20.70
CA TYR A 351 14.98 -9.07 19.69
C TYR A 351 15.52 -9.85 18.48
N PHE A 352 16.72 -9.54 17.98
CA PHE A 352 17.28 -10.25 16.83
C PHE A 352 17.79 -11.66 17.16
N ASP A 353 18.26 -11.89 18.38
CA ASP A 353 18.71 -13.21 18.83
C ASP A 353 17.54 -14.13 19.24
N SER A 354 16.38 -13.57 19.56
CA SER A 354 15.19 -14.37 19.88
C SER A 354 14.68 -15.15 18.67
N SER A 355 13.96 -16.24 18.93
CA SER A 355 13.40 -17.10 17.88
C SER A 355 12.43 -16.35 16.96
N LEU A 356 12.30 -16.84 15.73
CA LEU A 356 11.31 -16.33 14.78
C LEU A 356 9.91 -16.81 15.15
N GLU A 357 8.93 -15.94 14.94
CA GLU A 357 7.52 -16.29 15.04
C GLU A 357 7.06 -17.16 13.88
N LYS A 358 6.08 -18.05 14.13
CA LYS A 358 5.60 -18.99 13.11
C LYS A 358 4.84 -18.27 12.00
N MET A 359 5.12 -18.62 10.73
CA MET A 359 4.46 -18.01 9.57
C MET A 359 3.00 -18.43 9.37
N ASN A 360 2.60 -19.61 9.86
CA ASN A 360 1.32 -20.25 9.48
C ASN A 360 0.08 -19.73 10.24
N ASN A 361 0.14 -18.51 10.77
CA ASN A 361 -1.00 -17.89 11.44
C ASN A 361 -1.62 -16.82 10.54
N GLU A 362 -2.69 -17.18 9.83
CA GLU A 362 -3.46 -16.26 8.98
C GLU A 362 -4.06 -15.08 9.76
N SER A 363 -4.22 -15.21 11.08
CA SER A 363 -4.71 -14.15 11.97
C SER A 363 -3.63 -13.26 12.57
N PHE A 364 -2.36 -13.42 12.17
CA PHE A 364 -1.25 -12.66 12.72
C PHE A 364 -1.38 -11.16 12.40
N LYS A 365 -1.46 -10.33 13.44
CA LYS A 365 -1.50 -8.87 13.33
C LYS A 365 -0.22 -8.28 13.93
N ILE A 366 0.69 -7.81 13.08
CA ILE A 366 2.04 -7.35 13.50
C ILE A 366 2.00 -6.21 14.54
N LEU A 367 1.12 -5.21 14.37
CA LEU A 367 0.97 -4.13 15.36
C LEU A 367 0.44 -4.63 16.70
N LYS A 368 -0.45 -5.63 16.68
CA LYS A 368 -0.93 -6.27 17.90
C LYS A 368 0.19 -7.04 18.59
N TRP A 369 1.02 -7.75 17.83
CA TRP A 369 2.20 -8.44 18.39
C TRP A 369 3.14 -7.46 19.09
N TRP A 370 3.47 -6.33 18.45
CA TRP A 370 4.30 -5.29 19.08
C TRP A 370 3.64 -4.66 20.31
N SER A 371 2.32 -4.43 20.26
CA SER A 371 1.55 -3.98 21.42
C SER A 371 1.60 -4.98 22.57
N ASP A 372 1.48 -6.28 22.29
CA ASP A 372 1.52 -7.34 23.29
C ASP A 372 2.95 -7.53 23.85
N LYS A 373 3.99 -7.12 23.11
CA LYS A 373 5.41 -7.18 23.52
C LYS A 373 5.97 -5.89 24.10
N CYS A 374 5.17 -4.82 24.22
CA CYS A 374 5.66 -3.50 24.62
C CYS A 374 6.27 -3.44 26.03
N THR A 375 5.96 -4.40 26.91
CA THR A 375 6.60 -4.49 28.24
C THR A 375 8.01 -5.08 28.18
N THR A 376 8.25 -5.99 27.25
CA THR A 376 9.55 -6.65 27.01
C THR A 376 10.43 -5.79 26.12
N TYR A 377 9.84 -5.27 25.05
CA TYR A 377 10.50 -4.47 24.04
C TYR A 377 9.90 -3.05 24.03
N LYS A 378 10.29 -2.20 24.99
CA LYS A 378 9.68 -0.88 25.19
C LYS A 378 10.03 0.09 24.06
N VAL A 379 11.31 0.23 23.73
CA VAL A 379 11.79 1.18 22.73
C VAL A 379 11.45 0.69 21.33
N LEU A 380 11.65 -0.60 21.05
CA LEU A 380 11.32 -1.21 19.76
C LEU A 380 9.82 -1.22 19.51
N ALA A 381 8.96 -1.47 20.51
CA ALA A 381 7.52 -1.41 20.28
C ALA A 381 7.05 0.00 19.91
N SER A 382 7.63 1.04 20.53
CA SER A 382 7.36 2.43 20.14
C SER A 382 7.84 2.71 18.71
N MET A 383 9.07 2.31 18.40
CA MET A 383 9.65 2.48 17.07
C MET A 383 8.86 1.72 15.98
N ALA A 384 8.52 0.46 16.25
CA ALA A 384 7.79 -0.39 15.32
C ALA A 384 6.36 0.10 15.07
N LYS A 385 5.68 0.64 16.10
CA LYS A 385 4.36 1.24 15.95
C LYS A 385 4.35 2.32 14.87
N ASP A 386 5.32 3.24 14.90
CA ASP A 386 5.36 4.38 13.99
C ASP A 386 5.88 3.96 12.60
N ILE A 387 6.91 3.11 12.55
CA ILE A 387 7.51 2.65 11.27
C ILE A 387 6.57 1.74 10.48
N LEU A 388 5.87 0.81 11.15
CA LEU A 388 4.95 -0.10 10.47
C LEU A 388 3.67 0.60 10.00
N ALA A 389 3.34 1.76 10.58
CA ALA A 389 2.21 2.58 10.19
C ALA A 389 2.45 3.39 8.90
N ILE A 390 3.68 3.41 8.37
CA ILE A 390 4.00 4.12 7.13
C ILE A 390 3.17 3.54 5.96
N PRO A 391 2.29 4.33 5.32
CA PRO A 391 1.54 3.88 4.16
C PRO A 391 2.48 3.81 2.94
N VAL A 392 2.47 2.70 2.21
CA VAL A 392 3.33 2.55 1.02
C VAL A 392 2.63 3.00 -0.27
N SER A 393 1.35 3.35 -0.17
CA SER A 393 0.52 3.82 -1.27
C SER A 393 -0.19 5.12 -0.89
N THR A 394 -0.26 6.05 -1.84
CA THR A 394 -1.09 7.27 -1.74
C THR A 394 -2.55 7.03 -2.11
N VAL A 395 -2.86 5.86 -2.68
CA VAL A 395 -4.19 5.50 -3.14
C VAL A 395 -4.71 4.31 -2.36
N ALA A 396 -5.94 4.43 -1.87
CA ALA A 396 -6.70 3.30 -1.38
C ALA A 396 -7.00 2.35 -2.54
N SER A 397 -7.12 1.05 -2.24
CA SER A 397 -7.47 0.03 -3.23
C SER A 397 -8.79 0.39 -3.89
N GLU A 398 -9.79 0.77 -3.11
CA GLU A 398 -11.10 1.22 -3.60
C GLU A 398 -11.00 2.41 -4.56
N SER A 399 -10.18 3.43 -4.28
CA SER A 399 -9.97 4.59 -5.18
C SER A 399 -9.10 4.28 -6.41
N SER A 400 -8.27 3.22 -6.34
CA SER A 400 -7.40 2.80 -7.46
C SER A 400 -8.07 1.79 -8.41
N PHE A 401 -9.21 1.21 -8.00
CA PHE A 401 -9.98 0.23 -8.76
C PHE A 401 -11.43 0.65 -9.08
N SER A 402 -12.02 1.64 -8.40
CA SER A 402 -13.38 2.13 -8.67
C SER A 402 -13.39 3.31 -9.65
N THR A 403 -14.33 3.26 -10.59
CA THR A 403 -14.58 4.30 -11.60
C THR A 403 -15.57 5.38 -11.13
N SER A 404 -16.16 5.27 -9.94
CA SER A 404 -17.35 6.06 -9.57
C SER A 404 -17.12 7.17 -8.54
N ASP A 405 -16.13 7.12 -7.67
CA ASP A 405 -16.06 8.11 -6.58
C ASP A 405 -14.87 9.05 -6.74
N ARG A 406 -15.02 10.05 -7.61
CA ARG A 406 -14.27 11.29 -7.36
C ARG A 406 -14.78 11.83 -6.04
N VAL A 407 -13.91 11.92 -5.04
CA VAL A 407 -14.21 12.52 -3.72
C VAL A 407 -14.78 13.94 -3.88
N VAL A 408 -14.51 14.59 -5.01
CA VAL A 408 -15.18 15.81 -5.44
C VAL A 408 -15.69 15.60 -6.87
N ASP A 409 -17.00 15.39 -7.02
CA ASP A 409 -17.70 15.40 -8.29
C ASP A 409 -18.22 16.83 -8.63
N ASP A 410 -18.90 16.99 -9.76
CA ASP A 410 -19.41 18.29 -10.18
C ASP A 410 -20.42 18.89 -9.18
N PHE A 411 -21.12 18.06 -8.39
CA PHE A 411 -22.02 18.49 -7.31
C PHE A 411 -21.23 19.00 -6.09
N ARG A 412 -20.22 18.24 -5.66
CA ARG A 412 -19.35 18.55 -4.52
C ARG A 412 -18.35 19.67 -4.84
N SER A 413 -18.14 19.99 -6.11
CA SER A 413 -17.31 21.12 -6.55
C SER A 413 -17.88 22.48 -6.15
N SER A 414 -19.18 22.55 -5.82
CA SER A 414 -19.87 23.74 -5.32
C SER A 414 -19.68 23.98 -3.81
N LEU A 415 -19.17 22.98 -3.07
CA LEU A 415 -18.97 23.06 -1.62
C LEU A 415 -17.70 23.84 -1.28
N GLY A 416 -17.76 24.66 -0.23
CA GLY A 416 -16.58 25.34 0.31
C GLY A 416 -15.55 24.33 0.83
N PHE A 417 -14.26 24.67 0.73
CA PHE A 417 -13.15 23.76 1.09
C PHE A 417 -13.27 23.19 2.52
N LYS A 418 -13.71 24.00 3.50
CA LYS A 418 -13.92 23.55 4.88
C LYS A 418 -15.01 22.49 5.00
N THR A 419 -16.08 22.61 4.21
CA THR A 419 -17.17 21.64 4.20
C THR A 419 -16.70 20.32 3.59
N VAL A 420 -15.94 20.39 2.50
CA VAL A 420 -15.33 19.19 1.88
C VAL A 420 -14.37 18.50 2.85
N GLU A 421 -13.48 19.25 3.49
CA GLU A 421 -12.56 18.74 4.52
C GLU A 421 -13.33 18.08 5.67
N THR A 422 -14.34 18.76 6.23
CA THR A 422 -15.17 18.22 7.32
C THR A 422 -15.86 16.92 6.92
N LEU A 423 -16.43 16.84 5.72
CA LEU A 423 -17.10 15.64 5.22
C LEU A 423 -16.13 14.47 5.06
N ILE A 424 -14.95 14.70 4.48
CA ILE A 424 -13.94 13.66 4.30
C ILE A 424 -13.44 13.16 5.66
N CYS A 425 -13.04 14.06 6.55
CA CYS A 425 -12.55 13.69 7.87
C CYS A 425 -13.61 12.96 8.71
N THR A 426 -14.87 13.38 8.64
CA THR A 426 -15.97 12.73 9.35
C THR A 426 -16.24 11.34 8.77
N LEU A 427 -16.23 11.19 7.46
CA LEU A 427 -16.39 9.90 6.80
C LEU A 427 -15.27 8.92 7.18
N ASP A 428 -14.02 9.38 7.13
CA ASP A 428 -12.86 8.56 7.51
C ASP A 428 -12.90 8.16 8.99
N TRP A 429 -13.32 9.07 9.89
CA TRP A 429 -13.55 8.75 11.30
C TRP A 429 -14.57 7.63 11.45
N LEU A 430 -15.73 7.76 10.80
CA LEU A 430 -16.81 6.80 10.92
C LEU A 430 -16.40 5.40 10.42
N ARG A 431 -15.68 5.36 9.29
CA ARG A 431 -15.08 4.13 8.73
C ARG A 431 -14.06 3.51 9.69
N ALA A 432 -13.20 4.31 10.32
CA ALA A 432 -12.20 3.83 11.27
C ALA A 432 -12.84 3.23 12.54
N SER A 433 -14.01 3.72 12.95
CA SER A 433 -14.72 3.23 14.13
C SER A 433 -15.49 1.91 13.96
N ASN A 434 -15.36 1.19 12.83
CA ASN A 434 -16.18 0.02 12.49
C ASN A 434 -17.70 0.31 12.55
N VAL A 435 -18.10 1.57 12.42
CA VAL A 435 -19.51 1.90 12.23
C VAL A 435 -19.81 1.54 10.78
N CYS A 436 -20.62 0.49 10.59
CA CYS A 436 -21.12 0.14 9.27
C CYS A 436 -21.99 1.31 8.78
N ILE A 437 -21.40 2.16 7.96
CA ILE A 437 -22.14 3.18 7.24
C ILE A 437 -22.33 2.66 5.84
N ASP A 438 -23.55 2.21 5.59
CA ASP A 438 -24.05 1.97 4.26
C ASP A 438 -24.25 3.34 3.59
N LEU A 439 -23.22 3.78 2.86
CA LEU A 439 -23.24 5.01 2.08
C LEU A 439 -24.34 4.99 1.01
N GLU A 440 -24.67 3.81 0.49
CA GLU A 440 -25.75 3.63 -0.50
C GLU A 440 -27.10 3.90 0.18
N GLN A 441 -27.30 3.37 1.39
CA GLN A 441 -28.50 3.62 2.18
C GLN A 441 -28.61 5.08 2.67
N LEU A 442 -27.50 5.73 3.03
CA LEU A 442 -27.52 7.16 3.37
C LEU A 442 -27.81 8.04 2.17
N LEU A 443 -27.30 7.69 0.98
CA LEU A 443 -27.61 8.41 -0.25
C LEU A 443 -29.06 8.21 -0.67
N ASP A 444 -29.59 6.99 -0.52
CA ASP A 444 -31.01 6.68 -0.72
C ASP A 444 -31.89 7.46 0.28
N ASP A 445 -31.46 7.56 1.55
CA ASP A 445 -32.17 8.35 2.56
C ASP A 445 -32.12 9.85 2.23
N VAL A 446 -30.98 10.39 1.78
CA VAL A 446 -30.86 11.79 1.34
C VAL A 446 -31.73 12.05 0.11
N GLU A 447 -31.73 11.19 -0.89
CA GLU A 447 -32.56 11.32 -2.09
C GLU A 447 -34.06 11.21 -1.75
N LYS A 448 -34.40 10.42 -0.72
CA LYS A 448 -35.75 10.34 -0.14
C LYS A 448 -36.12 11.63 0.59
N TYR A 449 -35.23 12.20 1.41
CA TYR A 449 -35.47 13.49 2.08
C TYR A 449 -35.57 14.65 1.08
N GLU A 450 -34.79 14.65 0.01
CA GLU A 450 -34.89 15.65 -1.07
C GLU A 450 -36.23 15.55 -1.81
N LYS A 451 -36.76 14.34 -2.03
CA LYS A 451 -38.12 14.13 -2.56
C LYS A 451 -39.19 14.61 -1.57
N GLU A 452 -39.07 14.30 -0.28
CA GLU A 452 -40.01 14.73 0.75
C GLU A 452 -40.03 16.27 0.96
N ILE A 453 -38.88 16.93 0.77
CA ILE A 453 -38.75 18.40 0.79
C ILE A 453 -39.28 19.02 -0.52
N GLY A 454 -39.05 18.37 -1.67
CA GLY A 454 -39.60 18.78 -2.96
C GLY A 454 -41.13 18.75 -2.99
N ASP A 455 -41.75 17.78 -2.32
CA ASP A 455 -43.21 17.64 -2.23
C ASP A 455 -43.87 18.60 -1.22
N THR A 456 -43.09 19.28 -0.37
CA THR A 456 -43.60 20.24 0.64
C THR A 456 -43.50 21.71 0.23
N VAL A 457 -42.87 22.04 -0.90
CA VAL A 457 -42.78 23.42 -1.42
C VAL A 457 -43.68 23.60 -2.64
N ASP A 458 -44.98 23.34 -2.44
CA ASP A 458 -46.04 23.79 -3.34
C ASP A 458 -46.93 24.82 -2.60
N ILE A 459 -46.29 25.82 -1.97
CA ILE A 459 -47.00 26.98 -1.42
C ILE A 459 -47.27 27.95 -2.56
N THR A 460 -48.50 27.88 -3.04
CA THR A 460 -49.12 28.74 -4.03
C THR A 460 -48.91 30.23 -3.68
N ILE A 461 -47.98 30.90 -4.36
CA ILE A 461 -47.92 32.38 -4.34
C ILE A 461 -49.02 32.87 -5.27
N GLY A 462 -50.20 33.09 -4.71
CA GLY A 462 -51.30 33.77 -5.37
C GLY A 462 -50.92 35.21 -5.70
N ARG A 463 -50.87 35.53 -7.00
CA ARG A 463 -50.93 36.91 -7.50
C ARG A 463 -52.24 37.54 -7.01
N LYS A 464 -52.15 38.63 -6.23
CA LYS A 464 -53.23 39.62 -6.13
C LYS A 464 -52.84 40.86 -6.92
N SER A 465 -53.77 41.19 -7.82
CA SER A 465 -54.08 42.46 -8.52
C SER A 465 -53.23 43.68 -8.21
#